data_AF-N8X684-F1
#
_entry.id   AF-N8X684-F1
#
_cell.length_a   1.000
_cell.length_b   1.000
_cell.length_c   1.000
_cell.angle_alpha   90.00
_cell.angle_beta   90.00
_cell.angle_gamma   90.00
#
_symmetry.space_group_name_H-M   'P 1'
#
loop_
_entity.id
_entity.type
_entity.pdbx_description
1 polymer ?
#
loop_
_entity_poly.entity_id
_entity_poly.type
_entity_poly.pdbx_seq_one_letter_code
_entity_poly.pdbx_strand_id
1 'polypeptide(L)'
;MNLEKYDTLKSHIQNIDSESISSDFLILRARYYGVIGDYENSKNDYIAIVDYYKDGLNIWLDYLLLSLKHESVDQTRKILDDIPEIILTPRAKNIFRFIYLVYTEIDSVYAEKLITKLFLMEPNFVAPYLCNIHFSLITNKKELVSDLVYENIRAGVIYEDEGERKQKLIVSDDFFDCSHFVNANCNLGISLLEMDIDEERIVNYQKIKLIEKQPIYVTIFQIALQITNDNRHNSSDFTFYPFKVRDSFVVEDMKEILKRFSVDDTTEELISNPDLSMYIKGSLFKNNDEFETVLKILQNKKANFCLSNPIGNTVVCDALVLDAYSFTYLCFNDNHKALIKAGIKFFLTKETFDVISSWINKVTDEQFLSIAFSEGSLIKTDANTISTSYASFIDQLNYLLSHSRVISPNIIDLPDYANEIRDILSPSVLSTLRLSIANDIPWLCLDSALRTIFVKQDDVKVVKLHDFLSFIGNYTDFESRKISMIHWSNFGIFTVYGYQDLIQLAKSTDSNDWILLTKLLNETPLGFNNYEQALVVLSAILKLTLCKYLKKK
;
A
#
# COMPACT_ATOMS: atom_id res chain seq x y z
N MET A 1 -15.24 -7.65 -20.03
CA MET A 1 -14.84 -7.00 -21.29
C MET A 1 -13.37 -6.59 -21.15
N ASN A 2 -12.50 -6.99 -22.09
CA ASN A 2 -11.07 -6.70 -22.03
C ASN A 2 -10.86 -5.18 -22.02
N LEU A 3 -10.41 -4.65 -20.88
CA LEU A 3 -10.31 -3.21 -20.59
C LEU A 3 -9.14 -2.52 -21.29
N GLU A 4 -8.35 -3.23 -22.08
CA GLU A 4 -7.05 -2.74 -22.58
C GLU A 4 -6.91 -2.80 -24.11
N LYS A 5 -8.04 -2.69 -24.83
CA LYS A 5 -8.04 -2.48 -26.29
C LYS A 5 -8.59 -1.09 -26.63
N TYR A 6 -7.86 -0.06 -26.21
CA TYR A 6 -8.30 1.33 -26.29
C TYR A 6 -8.37 1.89 -27.72
N ASP A 7 -7.50 1.49 -28.64
CA ASP A 7 -7.56 1.89 -30.05
C ASP A 7 -8.70 1.18 -30.76
N THR A 8 -8.88 -0.11 -30.49
CA THR A 8 -10.06 -0.85 -30.93
C THR A 8 -11.33 -0.17 -30.41
N LEU A 9 -11.39 0.18 -29.12
CA LEU A 9 -12.54 0.85 -28.52
C LEU A 9 -12.79 2.23 -29.16
N LYS A 10 -11.75 3.03 -29.39
CA LYS A 10 -11.84 4.32 -30.09
C LYS A 10 -12.50 4.19 -31.46
N SER A 11 -12.07 3.21 -32.26
CA SER A 11 -12.62 2.96 -33.59
C SER A 11 -14.10 2.58 -33.53
N HIS A 12 -14.52 1.79 -32.53
CA HIS A 12 -15.93 1.46 -32.32
C HIS A 12 -16.73 2.68 -31.84
N ILE A 13 -16.17 3.51 -30.96
CA ILE A 13 -16.83 4.71 -30.44
C ILE A 13 -17.13 5.72 -31.56
N GLN A 14 -16.21 5.91 -32.50
CA GLN A 14 -16.36 6.85 -33.62
C GLN A 14 -17.42 6.43 -34.65
N ASN A 15 -17.82 5.16 -34.66
CA ASN A 15 -18.75 4.59 -35.64
C ASN A 15 -20.19 4.43 -35.12
N ILE A 16 -20.49 4.87 -33.90
CA ILE A 16 -21.82 4.73 -33.28
C ILE A 16 -22.61 6.02 -33.44
N ASP A 17 -23.82 5.88 -33.98
CA ASP A 17 -24.74 6.99 -34.24
C ASP A 17 -25.30 7.56 -32.93
N SER A 18 -25.36 8.89 -32.83
CA SER A 18 -25.62 9.61 -31.57
C SER A 18 -27.06 9.51 -31.05
N GLU A 19 -27.99 9.02 -31.86
CA GLU A 19 -29.43 9.07 -31.56
C GLU A 19 -29.97 7.87 -30.74
N SER A 20 -29.18 6.81 -30.51
CA SER A 20 -29.63 5.63 -29.73
C SER A 20 -28.53 5.02 -28.85
N ILE A 21 -27.80 5.85 -28.12
CA ILE A 21 -26.71 5.40 -27.27
C ILE A 21 -27.26 4.82 -25.95
N SER A 22 -26.91 3.57 -25.63
CA SER A 22 -27.23 2.96 -24.33
C SER A 22 -26.39 3.57 -23.20
N SER A 23 -26.92 3.56 -21.96
CA SER A 23 -26.20 4.02 -20.77
C SER A 23 -24.87 3.27 -20.57
N ASP A 24 -24.84 1.96 -20.82
CA ASP A 24 -23.62 1.15 -20.76
C ASP A 24 -22.54 1.65 -21.72
N PHE A 25 -22.93 2.08 -22.92
CA PHE A 25 -21.99 2.63 -23.88
C PHE A 25 -21.48 4.00 -23.45
N LEU A 26 -22.34 4.89 -22.93
CA LEU A 26 -21.91 6.17 -22.38
C LEU A 26 -20.91 5.97 -21.24
N ILE A 27 -21.12 4.99 -20.36
CA ILE A 27 -20.16 4.68 -19.28
C ILE A 27 -18.79 4.28 -19.85
N LEU A 28 -18.78 3.44 -20.89
CA LEU A 28 -17.54 3.02 -21.54
C LEU A 28 -16.84 4.19 -22.24
N ARG A 29 -17.60 5.06 -22.90
CA ARG A 29 -17.07 6.23 -23.59
C ARG A 29 -16.57 7.30 -22.61
N ALA A 30 -17.29 7.55 -21.52
CA ALA A 30 -16.87 8.44 -20.44
C ALA A 30 -15.55 7.98 -19.83
N ARG A 31 -15.43 6.67 -19.52
CA ARG A 31 -14.19 6.07 -19.02
C ARG A 31 -13.05 6.16 -20.02
N TYR A 32 -13.32 5.91 -21.30
CA TYR A 32 -12.35 6.10 -22.38
C TYR A 32 -11.84 7.55 -22.42
N TYR A 33 -12.74 8.54 -22.45
CA TYR A 33 -12.37 9.95 -22.45
C TYR A 33 -11.54 10.33 -21.21
N GLY A 34 -11.90 9.80 -20.04
CA GLY A 34 -11.12 9.98 -18.81
C GLY A 34 -9.71 9.40 -18.90
N VAL A 35 -9.54 8.25 -19.58
CA VAL A 35 -8.22 7.64 -19.81
C VAL A 35 -7.38 8.46 -20.79
N ILE A 36 -7.99 9.02 -21.83
CA ILE A 36 -7.26 9.84 -22.83
C ILE A 36 -7.01 11.29 -22.40
N GLY A 37 -7.46 11.67 -21.20
CA GLY A 37 -7.33 13.04 -20.68
C GLY A 37 -8.31 14.04 -21.31
N ASP A 38 -9.33 13.57 -22.01
CA ASP A 38 -10.41 14.40 -22.56
C ASP A 38 -11.48 14.63 -21.49
N TYR A 39 -11.17 15.52 -20.56
CA TYR A 39 -12.00 15.77 -19.39
C TYR A 39 -13.41 16.26 -19.77
N GLU A 40 -13.53 17.20 -20.70
CA GLU A 40 -14.81 17.82 -21.07
C GLU A 40 -15.79 16.79 -21.64
N ASN A 41 -15.34 15.93 -22.55
CA ASN A 41 -16.20 14.89 -23.10
C ASN A 41 -16.53 13.80 -22.08
N SER A 42 -15.58 13.44 -21.21
CA SER A 42 -15.83 12.51 -20.11
C SER A 42 -16.89 13.04 -19.15
N LYS A 43 -16.78 14.33 -18.78
CA LYS A 43 -17.73 15.02 -17.91
C LYS A 43 -19.12 15.08 -18.53
N ASN A 44 -19.23 15.50 -19.79
CA ASN A 44 -20.51 15.59 -20.49
C ASN A 44 -21.22 14.23 -20.56
N ASP A 45 -20.47 13.15 -20.81
CA ASP A 45 -21.03 11.80 -20.78
C ASP A 45 -21.50 11.41 -19.38
N TYR A 46 -20.75 11.70 -18.30
CA TYR A 46 -21.21 11.44 -16.94
C TYR A 46 -22.47 12.23 -16.58
N ILE A 47 -22.55 13.51 -16.94
CA ILE A 47 -23.76 14.33 -16.75
C ILE A 47 -24.95 13.68 -17.45
N ALA A 48 -24.79 13.28 -18.72
CA ALA A 48 -25.84 12.59 -19.45
C ALA A 48 -26.23 11.27 -18.76
N ILE A 49 -25.26 10.46 -18.33
CA ILE A 49 -25.55 9.18 -17.65
C ILE A 49 -26.35 9.43 -16.37
N VAL A 50 -25.95 10.37 -15.52
CA VAL A 50 -26.65 10.63 -14.26
C VAL A 50 -28.02 11.26 -14.50
N ASP A 51 -28.26 11.96 -15.61
CA ASP A 51 -29.59 12.45 -15.96
C ASP A 51 -30.56 11.30 -16.33
N TYR A 52 -30.07 10.29 -17.05
CA TYR A 52 -30.87 9.13 -17.50
C TYR A 52 -30.92 7.97 -16.49
N TYR A 53 -29.87 7.79 -15.68
CA TYR A 53 -29.68 6.64 -14.79
C TYR A 53 -29.20 7.10 -13.42
N LYS A 54 -30.15 7.64 -12.64
CA LYS A 54 -29.92 8.20 -11.30
C LYS A 54 -29.67 7.16 -10.22
N ASP A 55 -30.08 5.91 -10.46
CA ASP A 55 -30.24 4.89 -9.42
C ASP A 55 -28.94 4.13 -9.06
N GLY A 56 -27.83 4.42 -9.73
CA GLY A 56 -26.55 3.72 -9.54
C GLY A 56 -25.48 4.55 -8.82
N LEU A 57 -25.23 4.29 -7.53
CA LEU A 57 -24.17 4.98 -6.77
C LEU A 57 -22.78 4.88 -7.40
N ASN A 58 -22.49 3.78 -8.11
CA ASN A 58 -21.18 3.59 -8.76
C ASN A 58 -20.90 4.63 -9.85
N ILE A 59 -21.92 5.11 -10.56
CA ILE A 59 -21.75 6.11 -11.61
C ILE A 59 -21.45 7.47 -10.99
N TRP A 60 -22.16 7.81 -9.92
CA TRP A 60 -21.86 9.02 -9.12
C TRP A 60 -20.45 8.96 -8.55
N LEU A 61 -20.02 7.81 -8.04
CA LEU A 61 -18.66 7.60 -7.57
C LEU A 61 -17.62 7.81 -8.68
N ASP A 62 -17.84 7.24 -9.87
CA ASP A 62 -16.96 7.43 -11.03
C ASP A 62 -16.91 8.91 -11.46
N TYR A 63 -18.04 9.61 -11.42
CA TYR A 63 -18.14 11.03 -11.77
C TYR A 63 -17.42 11.93 -10.76
N LEU A 64 -17.55 11.67 -9.46
CA LEU A 64 -16.80 12.36 -8.40
C LEU A 64 -15.29 12.14 -8.55
N LEU A 65 -14.87 10.90 -8.82
CA LEU A 65 -13.45 10.57 -9.03
C LEU A 65 -12.86 11.28 -10.26
N LEU A 66 -13.64 11.44 -11.34
CA LEU A 66 -13.22 12.25 -12.49
C LEU A 66 -13.09 13.72 -12.08
N SER A 67 -14.10 14.27 -11.41
CA SER A 67 -14.14 15.69 -11.05
C SER A 67 -13.01 16.07 -10.07
N LEU A 68 -12.71 15.22 -9.09
CA LEU A 68 -11.56 15.42 -8.17
C LEU A 68 -10.21 15.53 -8.88
N LYS A 69 -10.05 14.94 -10.07
CA LYS A 69 -8.79 15.00 -10.84
C LYS A 69 -8.63 16.30 -11.62
N HIS A 70 -9.72 17.00 -11.92
CA HIS A 70 -9.75 18.07 -12.92
C HIS A 70 -10.40 19.38 -12.44
N GLU A 71 -11.19 19.33 -11.38
CA GLU A 71 -11.93 20.46 -10.81
C GLU A 71 -11.48 20.78 -9.38
N SER A 72 -11.90 21.94 -8.88
CA SER A 72 -11.71 22.25 -7.46
C SER A 72 -12.63 21.40 -6.58
N VAL A 73 -12.24 21.25 -5.31
CA VAL A 73 -13.06 20.57 -4.29
C VAL A 73 -14.45 21.20 -4.17
N ASP A 74 -14.54 22.54 -4.23
CA ASP A 74 -15.83 23.26 -4.17
C ASP A 74 -16.74 22.98 -5.36
N GLN A 75 -16.18 22.78 -6.56
CA GLN A 75 -16.96 22.39 -7.74
C GLN A 75 -17.45 20.95 -7.60
N THR A 76 -16.56 20.05 -7.19
CA THR A 76 -16.87 18.64 -6.94
C THR A 76 -17.96 18.48 -5.87
N ARG A 77 -17.94 19.30 -4.81
CA ARG A 77 -18.94 19.26 -3.73
C ARG A 77 -20.37 19.46 -4.24
N LYS A 78 -20.58 20.31 -5.25
CA LYS A 78 -21.92 20.57 -5.81
C LYS A 78 -22.56 19.33 -6.40
N ILE A 79 -21.75 18.38 -6.89
CA ILE A 79 -22.24 17.10 -7.40
C ILE A 79 -22.94 16.31 -6.29
N LEU A 80 -22.53 16.45 -5.03
CA LEU A 80 -23.16 15.76 -3.89
C LEU A 80 -24.64 16.17 -3.71
N ASP A 81 -24.97 17.42 -4.01
CA ASP A 81 -26.33 17.96 -3.88
C ASP A 81 -27.29 17.32 -4.90
N ASP A 82 -26.76 16.84 -6.03
CA ASP A 82 -27.54 16.21 -7.11
C ASP A 82 -27.73 14.70 -6.90
N ILE A 83 -27.01 14.09 -5.95
CA ILE A 83 -27.10 12.64 -5.67
C ILE A 83 -28.46 12.34 -5.03
N PRO A 84 -29.28 11.45 -5.62
CA PRO A 84 -30.58 11.11 -5.04
C PRO A 84 -30.45 10.45 -3.67
N GLU A 85 -31.18 10.93 -2.68
CA GLU A 85 -31.16 10.37 -1.32
C GLU A 85 -31.59 8.88 -1.29
N ILE A 86 -32.46 8.47 -2.22
CA ILE A 86 -32.99 7.10 -2.33
C ILE A 86 -31.92 6.04 -2.61
N ILE A 87 -30.76 6.43 -3.19
CA ILE A 87 -29.66 5.49 -3.47
C ILE A 87 -28.64 5.42 -2.34
N LEU A 88 -28.73 6.31 -1.35
CA LEU A 88 -27.83 6.39 -0.20
C LEU A 88 -28.38 5.57 0.96
N THR A 89 -28.38 4.24 0.79
CA THR A 89 -28.92 3.28 1.77
C THR A 89 -27.80 2.42 2.39
N PRO A 90 -28.01 1.83 3.59
CA PRO A 90 -26.98 1.02 4.25
C PRO A 90 -26.43 -0.10 3.38
N ARG A 91 -27.29 -0.72 2.56
CA ARG A 91 -26.95 -1.88 1.73
C ARG A 91 -26.61 -1.53 0.27
N ALA A 92 -26.51 -0.24 -0.07
CA ALA A 92 -26.10 0.16 -1.41
C ALA A 92 -24.66 -0.31 -1.71
N LYS A 93 -24.46 -0.89 -2.89
CA LYS A 93 -23.13 -1.36 -3.31
C LYS A 93 -22.14 -0.18 -3.30
N ASN A 94 -20.99 -0.37 -2.68
CA ASN A 94 -19.92 0.63 -2.54
C ASN A 94 -20.26 1.87 -1.68
N ILE A 95 -21.34 1.87 -0.90
CA ILE A 95 -21.71 3.03 -0.05
C ILE A 95 -20.60 3.44 0.92
N PHE A 96 -19.94 2.49 1.57
CA PHE A 96 -18.87 2.80 2.52
C PHE A 96 -17.60 3.31 1.83
N ARG A 97 -17.33 2.84 0.61
CA ARG A 97 -16.24 3.39 -0.23
C ARG A 97 -16.55 4.83 -0.66
N PHE A 98 -17.80 5.10 -1.03
CA PHE A 98 -18.27 6.44 -1.35
C PHE A 98 -18.13 7.36 -0.14
N ILE A 99 -18.62 6.96 1.04
CA ILE A 99 -18.50 7.74 2.29
C ILE A 99 -17.03 8.04 2.60
N TYR A 100 -16.15 7.03 2.51
CA TYR A 100 -14.73 7.23 2.77
C TYR A 100 -14.11 8.25 1.82
N LEU A 101 -14.34 8.13 0.50
CA LEU A 101 -13.85 9.10 -0.49
C LEU A 101 -14.35 10.52 -0.20
N VAL A 102 -15.66 10.66 0.07
CA VAL A 102 -16.25 11.97 0.36
C VAL A 102 -15.65 12.55 1.64
N TYR A 103 -15.44 11.72 2.68
CA TYR A 103 -14.82 12.17 3.92
C TYR A 103 -13.40 12.70 3.70
N THR A 104 -12.58 11.97 2.95
CA THR A 104 -11.15 12.28 2.84
C THR A 104 -10.82 13.37 1.83
N GLU A 105 -11.63 13.53 0.77
CA GLU A 105 -11.31 14.37 -0.38
C GLU A 105 -12.32 15.49 -0.69
N ILE A 106 -13.56 15.44 -0.18
CA ILE A 106 -14.64 16.35 -0.65
C ILE A 106 -15.29 17.13 0.51
N ASP A 107 -15.98 16.42 1.39
CA ASP A 107 -16.77 17.00 2.48
C ASP A 107 -16.92 16.02 3.65
N SER A 108 -16.07 16.17 4.65
CA SER A 108 -16.09 15.38 5.88
C SER A 108 -17.38 15.53 6.68
N VAL A 109 -18.01 16.71 6.65
CA VAL A 109 -19.28 16.97 7.35
C VAL A 109 -20.42 16.18 6.71
N TYR A 110 -20.50 16.19 5.38
CA TYR A 110 -21.49 15.41 4.64
C TYR A 110 -21.33 13.91 4.90
N ALA A 111 -20.09 13.42 4.81
CA ALA A 111 -19.80 12.00 5.00
C ALA A 111 -20.12 11.52 6.43
N GLU A 112 -19.78 12.32 7.45
CA GLU A 112 -20.09 12.00 8.86
C GLU A 112 -21.60 11.95 9.11
N LYS A 113 -22.34 12.96 8.62
CA LYS A 113 -23.81 12.96 8.72
C LYS A 113 -24.42 11.76 8.01
N LEU A 114 -23.91 11.40 6.84
CA LEU A 114 -24.40 10.25 6.07
C LEU A 114 -24.14 8.94 6.81
N ILE A 115 -22.91 8.66 7.28
CA ILE A 115 -22.63 7.41 8.01
C ILE A 115 -23.44 7.32 9.32
N THR A 116 -23.62 8.44 10.03
CA THR A 116 -24.49 8.50 11.21
C THR A 116 -25.94 8.18 10.86
N LYS A 117 -26.48 8.76 9.78
CA LYS A 117 -27.83 8.46 9.32
C LYS A 117 -27.99 6.97 8.97
N LEU A 118 -27.05 6.41 8.21
CA LEU A 118 -27.07 4.99 7.87
C LEU A 118 -27.01 4.10 9.11
N PHE A 119 -26.20 4.49 10.11
CA PHE A 119 -26.10 3.79 11.38
C PHE A 119 -27.41 3.80 12.16
N LEU A 120 -28.15 4.92 12.18
CA LEU A 120 -29.47 4.96 12.81
C LEU A 120 -30.49 4.04 12.11
N MET A 121 -30.38 3.85 10.79
CA MET A 121 -31.28 2.99 10.01
C MET A 121 -31.04 1.50 10.25
N GLU A 122 -29.78 1.04 10.20
CA GLU A 122 -29.43 -0.37 10.43
C GLU A 122 -28.15 -0.51 11.30
N PRO A 123 -28.22 -0.27 12.62
CA PRO A 123 -27.04 -0.21 13.50
C PRO A 123 -26.17 -1.46 13.46
N ASN A 124 -26.80 -2.65 13.50
CA ASN A 124 -26.10 -3.94 13.48
C ASN A 124 -25.35 -4.18 12.18
N PHE A 125 -25.88 -3.71 11.05
CA PHE A 125 -25.24 -3.88 9.75
C PHE A 125 -24.12 -2.86 9.54
N VAL A 126 -24.35 -1.60 9.92
CA VAL A 126 -23.42 -0.49 9.64
C VAL A 126 -22.25 -0.43 10.63
N ALA A 127 -22.42 -0.89 11.87
CA ALA A 127 -21.41 -0.84 12.93
C ALA A 127 -19.99 -1.27 12.49
N PRO A 128 -19.77 -2.47 11.90
CA PRO A 128 -18.42 -2.88 11.50
C PRO A 128 -17.81 -1.94 10.46
N TYR A 129 -18.59 -1.50 9.48
CA TYR A 129 -18.11 -0.59 8.43
C TYR A 129 -17.80 0.80 8.97
N LEU A 130 -18.61 1.32 9.90
CA LEU A 130 -18.35 2.58 10.60
C LEU A 130 -17.03 2.50 11.37
N CYS A 131 -16.83 1.42 12.13
CA CYS A 131 -15.56 1.20 12.83
C CYS A 131 -14.38 1.13 11.86
N ASN A 132 -14.51 0.40 10.74
CA ASN A 132 -13.46 0.28 9.73
C ASN A 132 -13.12 1.64 9.10
N ILE A 133 -14.13 2.44 8.75
CA ILE A 133 -13.93 3.81 8.25
C ILE A 133 -13.19 4.64 9.31
N HIS A 134 -13.66 4.63 10.55
CA HIS A 134 -13.06 5.44 11.61
C HIS A 134 -11.60 5.06 11.88
N PHE A 135 -11.29 3.77 11.99
CA PHE A 135 -9.90 3.32 12.13
C PHE A 135 -9.05 3.68 10.91
N SER A 136 -9.60 3.57 9.70
CA SER A 136 -8.90 3.99 8.47
C SER A 136 -8.61 5.50 8.48
N LEU A 137 -9.53 6.34 8.96
CA LEU A 137 -9.32 7.78 9.09
C LEU A 137 -8.20 8.09 10.10
N ILE A 138 -8.19 7.40 11.25
CA ILE A 138 -7.11 7.53 12.25
C ILE A 138 -5.76 7.12 11.65
N THR A 139 -5.70 5.96 10.98
CA THR A 139 -4.48 5.47 10.33
C THR A 139 -3.95 6.46 9.29
N ASN A 140 -4.85 7.13 8.56
CA ASN A 140 -4.51 8.15 7.57
C ASN A 140 -4.41 9.56 8.14
N LYS A 141 -4.40 9.71 9.48
CA LYS A 141 -4.26 10.98 10.21
C LYS A 141 -5.23 12.07 9.74
N LYS A 142 -6.44 11.68 9.36
CA LYS A 142 -7.48 12.63 8.97
C LYS A 142 -8.11 13.19 10.25
N GLU A 143 -8.28 14.51 10.28
CA GLU A 143 -8.98 15.18 11.37
C GLU A 143 -10.45 14.75 11.36
N LEU A 144 -10.95 14.39 12.55
CA LEU A 144 -12.35 14.08 12.74
C LEU A 144 -13.14 15.38 12.86
N VAL A 145 -14.36 15.38 12.34
CA VAL A 145 -15.23 16.55 12.50
C VAL A 145 -15.67 16.65 13.96
N SER A 146 -15.54 17.85 14.55
CA SER A 146 -16.05 18.12 15.89
C SER A 146 -17.36 18.90 15.82
N ASP A 147 -18.17 18.76 16.86
CA ASP A 147 -19.31 19.64 17.15
C ASP A 147 -20.41 19.70 16.08
N LEU A 148 -20.60 18.60 15.33
CA LEU A 148 -21.72 18.50 14.40
C LEU A 148 -23.07 18.45 15.12
N VAL A 149 -24.02 19.21 14.57
CA VAL A 149 -25.44 19.13 14.93
C VAL A 149 -26.12 18.10 14.04
N TYR A 150 -26.84 17.18 14.68
CA TYR A 150 -27.57 16.10 14.06
C TYR A 150 -29.07 16.34 14.27
N GLU A 151 -29.87 16.26 13.21
CA GLU A 151 -31.30 16.58 13.28
C GLU A 151 -32.06 15.60 14.20
N ASN A 152 -31.71 14.31 14.14
CA ASN A 152 -32.46 13.24 14.80
C ASN A 152 -31.80 12.73 16.09
N ILE A 153 -30.70 13.35 16.53
CA ILE A 153 -29.96 12.95 17.74
C ILE A 153 -29.84 14.14 18.68
N ARG A 154 -30.26 13.95 19.93
CA ARG A 154 -30.25 15.00 20.96
C ARG A 154 -29.00 14.96 21.83
N ALA A 155 -28.53 13.76 22.19
CA ALA A 155 -27.34 13.60 23.02
C ALA A 155 -26.79 12.16 22.97
N GLY A 156 -25.49 12.02 23.22
CA GLY A 156 -24.89 10.75 23.66
C GLY A 156 -24.67 10.79 25.17
N VAL A 157 -25.09 9.75 25.89
CA VAL A 157 -25.03 9.74 27.35
C VAL A 157 -24.50 8.43 27.92
N ILE A 158 -23.79 8.56 29.04
CA ILE A 158 -23.44 7.45 29.93
C ILE A 158 -24.13 7.70 31.27
N TYR A 159 -24.86 6.70 31.75
CA TYR A 159 -25.58 6.77 33.02
C TYR A 159 -25.49 5.43 33.76
N GLU A 160 -25.77 5.43 35.06
CA GLU A 160 -25.97 4.23 35.85
C GLU A 160 -27.46 3.99 36.06
N ASP A 161 -27.89 2.74 35.92
CA ASP A 161 -29.23 2.25 36.22
C ASP A 161 -29.12 1.19 37.32
N GLU A 162 -29.54 1.51 38.54
CA GLU A 162 -29.37 0.66 39.73
C GLU A 162 -27.90 0.21 39.94
N GLY A 163 -26.95 1.08 39.60
CA GLY A 163 -25.51 0.83 39.69
C GLY A 163 -24.89 0.15 38.47
N GLU A 164 -25.67 -0.23 37.46
CA GLU A 164 -25.15 -0.75 36.18
C GLU A 164 -24.89 0.38 35.19
N ARG A 165 -23.63 0.52 34.75
CA ARG A 165 -23.24 1.52 33.74
C ARG A 165 -23.81 1.17 32.36
N LYS A 166 -24.57 2.09 31.77
CA LYS A 166 -25.19 1.99 30.45
C LYS A 166 -24.75 3.16 29.58
N GLN A 167 -24.57 2.89 28.30
CA GLN A 167 -24.29 3.90 27.28
C GLN A 167 -25.42 3.87 26.25
N LYS A 168 -26.01 5.04 25.95
CA LYS A 168 -27.13 5.18 25.02
C LYS A 168 -27.04 6.45 24.18
N LEU A 169 -27.66 6.38 23.01
CA LEU A 169 -27.92 7.54 22.16
C LEU A 169 -29.37 8.00 22.34
N ILE A 170 -29.58 9.28 22.61
CA ILE A 170 -30.93 9.87 22.74
C ILE A 170 -31.37 10.39 21.37
N VAL A 171 -32.43 9.81 20.82
CA VAL A 171 -32.90 10.05 19.44
C VAL A 171 -34.32 10.62 19.41
N SER A 172 -34.60 11.50 18.44
CA SER A 172 -35.91 12.17 18.33
C SER A 172 -36.98 11.29 17.67
N ASP A 173 -36.58 10.37 16.80
CA ASP A 173 -37.50 9.50 16.08
C ASP A 173 -37.62 8.12 16.73
N ASP A 174 -38.67 7.45 16.30
CA ASP A 174 -39.10 6.11 16.62
C ASP A 174 -38.20 5.02 15.97
N PHE A 175 -36.90 5.06 16.28
CA PHE A 175 -35.95 3.98 15.95
C PHE A 175 -36.15 2.80 16.94
N PHE A 176 -37.28 2.10 16.80
CA PHE A 176 -37.88 1.28 17.85
C PHE A 176 -37.13 -0.01 18.25
N ASP A 177 -36.12 -0.46 17.50
CA ASP A 177 -35.58 -1.82 17.65
C ASP A 177 -34.09 -1.91 18.04
N CYS A 178 -33.45 -0.80 18.43
CA CYS A 178 -32.07 -0.85 18.90
C CYS A 178 -31.98 -0.68 20.42
N SER A 179 -31.45 -1.69 21.10
CA SER A 179 -31.21 -1.63 22.55
C SER A 179 -30.32 -0.46 22.96
N HIS A 180 -29.51 0.09 22.06
CA HIS A 180 -28.59 1.19 22.34
C HIS A 180 -29.21 2.59 22.21
N PHE A 181 -30.48 2.70 21.81
CA PHE A 181 -31.17 3.97 21.63
C PHE A 181 -32.22 4.22 22.72
N VAL A 182 -32.42 5.49 23.05
CA VAL A 182 -33.47 5.96 23.96
C VAL A 182 -34.24 7.06 23.25
N ASN A 183 -35.56 6.91 23.15
CA ASN A 183 -36.41 7.94 22.56
C ASN A 183 -36.41 9.19 23.46
N ALA A 184 -36.15 10.37 22.86
CA ALA A 184 -36.07 11.65 23.56
C ALA A 184 -37.38 12.02 24.28
N ASN A 185 -38.52 11.50 23.82
CA ASN A 185 -39.85 11.79 24.36
C ASN A 185 -40.29 10.82 25.47
N CYS A 186 -39.50 9.78 25.79
CA CYS A 186 -39.82 8.87 26.89
C CYS A 186 -39.33 9.43 28.24
N ASN A 187 -39.91 8.98 29.36
CA ASN A 187 -39.56 9.46 30.71
C ASN A 187 -38.06 9.39 31.01
N LEU A 188 -37.37 8.37 30.50
CA LEU A 188 -35.92 8.21 30.64
C LEU A 188 -35.16 9.21 29.77
N GLY A 189 -35.55 9.38 28.50
CA GLY A 189 -34.94 10.34 27.58
C GLY A 189 -35.05 11.77 28.06
N ILE A 190 -36.24 12.20 28.49
CA ILE A 190 -36.48 13.55 29.05
C ILE A 190 -35.61 13.76 30.28
N SER A 191 -35.63 12.80 31.22
CA SER A 191 -34.82 12.89 32.44
C SER A 191 -33.32 13.04 32.13
N LEU A 192 -32.77 12.18 31.26
CA LEU A 192 -31.33 12.22 30.93
C LEU A 192 -30.91 13.51 30.20
N LEU A 193 -31.80 14.13 29.44
CA LEU A 193 -31.52 15.41 28.77
C LEU A 193 -31.46 16.56 29.78
N GLU A 194 -32.37 16.57 30.75
CA GLU A 194 -32.49 17.61 31.79
C GLU A 194 -31.46 17.47 32.92
N MET A 195 -31.02 16.25 33.22
CA MET A 195 -30.12 15.98 34.33
C MET A 195 -28.76 16.65 34.15
N ASP A 196 -28.21 17.15 35.25
CA ASP A 196 -26.82 17.57 35.35
C ASP A 196 -25.89 16.36 35.56
N ILE A 197 -24.62 16.51 35.20
CA ILE A 197 -23.61 15.47 35.44
C ILE A 197 -23.51 15.20 36.95
N ASP A 198 -23.45 13.93 37.33
CA ASP A 198 -23.51 13.39 38.69
C ASP A 198 -24.87 13.52 39.41
N GLU A 199 -25.92 14.06 38.77
CA GLU A 199 -27.28 14.08 39.32
C GLU A 199 -27.85 12.66 39.44
N GLU A 200 -28.57 12.39 40.53
CA GLU A 200 -29.34 11.15 40.73
C GLU A 200 -30.85 11.46 40.71
N ARG A 201 -31.61 10.71 39.92
CA ARG A 201 -33.07 10.85 39.78
C ARG A 201 -33.75 9.49 39.79
N ILE A 202 -34.94 9.40 40.38
CA ILE A 202 -35.77 8.21 40.28
C ILE A 202 -36.63 8.33 39.03
N VAL A 203 -36.43 7.42 38.07
CA VAL A 203 -37.20 7.36 36.82
C VAL A 203 -37.85 5.99 36.72
N ASN A 204 -39.18 5.93 36.60
CA ASN A 204 -39.93 4.67 36.52
C ASN A 204 -39.54 3.64 37.60
N TYR A 205 -39.37 4.11 38.84
CA TYR A 205 -38.98 3.32 40.02
C TYR A 205 -37.53 2.82 40.04
N GLN A 206 -36.68 3.25 39.10
CA GLN A 206 -35.25 2.94 39.08
C GLN A 206 -34.44 4.18 39.44
N LYS A 207 -33.38 3.99 40.22
CA LYS A 207 -32.37 5.00 40.52
C LYS A 207 -31.45 5.15 39.31
N ILE A 208 -31.53 6.31 38.67
CA ILE A 208 -30.70 6.70 37.53
C ILE A 208 -29.68 7.75 37.98
N LYS A 209 -28.41 7.56 37.64
CA LYS A 209 -27.36 8.57 37.83
C LYS A 209 -26.74 8.96 36.49
N LEU A 210 -26.75 10.24 36.13
CA LEU A 210 -26.06 10.69 34.92
C LEU A 210 -24.55 10.79 35.19
N ILE A 211 -23.73 10.12 34.39
CA ILE A 211 -22.27 10.10 34.56
C ILE A 211 -21.58 11.03 33.58
N GLU A 212 -22.02 11.06 32.31
CA GLU A 212 -21.33 11.81 31.26
C GLU A 212 -22.30 12.17 30.12
N LYS A 213 -22.17 13.40 29.59
CA LYS A 213 -22.74 13.80 28.29
C LYS A 213 -21.59 13.85 27.28
N GLN A 214 -21.65 13.00 26.26
CA GLN A 214 -20.57 12.78 25.30
C GLN A 214 -20.89 13.41 23.94
N PRO A 215 -19.86 13.76 23.13
CA PRO A 215 -20.06 14.09 21.73
C PRO A 215 -20.78 12.96 21.00
N ILE A 216 -21.76 13.31 20.17
CA ILE A 216 -22.66 12.35 19.51
C ILE A 216 -21.90 11.28 18.72
N TYR A 217 -20.94 11.71 17.89
CA TYR A 217 -20.17 10.78 17.06
C TYR A 217 -19.28 9.83 17.89
N VAL A 218 -18.74 10.30 19.02
CA VAL A 218 -17.97 9.46 19.96
C VAL A 218 -18.87 8.37 20.54
N THR A 219 -20.09 8.71 20.96
CA THR A 219 -21.05 7.73 21.46
C THR A 219 -21.47 6.74 20.37
N ILE A 220 -21.72 7.21 19.14
CA ILE A 220 -22.02 6.32 18.00
C ILE A 220 -20.88 5.33 17.76
N PHE A 221 -19.64 5.80 17.73
CA PHE A 221 -18.48 4.94 17.51
C PHE A 221 -18.31 3.91 18.62
N GLN A 222 -18.47 4.30 19.89
CA GLN A 222 -18.38 3.38 21.03
C GLN A 222 -19.49 2.33 21.01
N ILE A 223 -20.73 2.72 20.66
CA ILE A 223 -21.83 1.77 20.46
C ILE A 223 -21.52 0.82 19.29
N ALA A 224 -21.06 1.36 18.15
CA ALA A 224 -20.67 0.54 17.00
C ALA A 224 -19.57 -0.46 17.35
N LEU A 225 -18.60 -0.06 18.17
CA LEU A 225 -17.53 -0.93 18.68
C LEU A 225 -18.10 -2.06 19.56
N GLN A 226 -19.07 -1.75 20.43
CA GLN A 226 -19.75 -2.74 21.26
C GLN A 226 -20.53 -3.74 20.39
N ILE A 227 -21.39 -3.25 19.49
CA ILE A 227 -22.17 -4.08 18.56
C ILE A 227 -21.26 -4.99 17.74
N THR A 228 -20.16 -4.45 17.23
CA THR A 228 -19.16 -5.19 16.46
C THR A 228 -18.53 -6.29 17.29
N ASN A 229 -18.11 -6.00 18.51
CA ASN A 229 -17.50 -6.98 19.39
C ASN A 229 -18.49 -8.09 19.81
N ASP A 230 -19.74 -7.73 20.10
CA ASP A 230 -20.77 -8.68 20.53
C ASP A 230 -21.20 -9.60 19.38
N ASN A 231 -21.20 -9.10 18.14
CA ASN A 231 -21.54 -9.86 16.94
C ASN A 231 -20.33 -10.50 16.24
N ARG A 232 -19.12 -10.40 16.81
CA ARG A 232 -17.86 -10.79 16.14
C ARG A 232 -17.82 -12.24 15.64
N HIS A 233 -18.55 -13.13 16.31
CA HIS A 233 -18.60 -14.55 15.98
C HIS A 233 -19.63 -14.87 14.86
N ASN A 234 -20.44 -13.89 14.46
CA ASN A 234 -21.56 -14.05 13.54
C ASN A 234 -21.29 -13.42 12.16
N SER A 235 -20.14 -12.79 11.94
CA SER A 235 -19.75 -12.24 10.64
C SER A 235 -18.25 -12.41 10.40
N SER A 236 -17.87 -12.57 9.12
CA SER A 236 -16.49 -12.62 8.64
C SER A 236 -15.94 -11.24 8.26
N ASP A 237 -16.75 -10.19 8.35
CA ASP A 237 -16.44 -8.87 7.76
C ASP A 237 -15.67 -7.94 8.72
N PHE A 238 -15.25 -8.45 9.88
CA PHE A 238 -14.52 -7.68 10.88
C PHE A 238 -13.03 -7.56 10.52
N THR A 239 -12.52 -6.33 10.44
CA THR A 239 -11.11 -6.07 10.09
C THR A 239 -10.26 -5.63 11.29
N PHE A 240 -10.78 -5.71 12.51
CA PHE A 240 -10.03 -5.36 13.73
C PHE A 240 -10.40 -6.27 14.91
N TYR A 241 -9.46 -6.43 15.85
CA TYR A 241 -9.63 -7.25 17.05
C TYR A 241 -9.28 -6.43 18.30
N PRO A 242 -10.23 -6.22 19.23
CA PRO A 242 -9.92 -5.60 20.49
C PRO A 242 -9.16 -6.58 21.39
N PHE A 243 -7.98 -6.18 21.85
CA PHE A 243 -7.19 -6.92 22.83
C PHE A 243 -7.23 -6.20 24.18
N LYS A 244 -7.43 -6.97 25.26
CA LYS A 244 -7.24 -6.47 26.62
C LYS A 244 -5.80 -6.74 27.03
N VAL A 245 -5.12 -5.69 27.47
CA VAL A 245 -3.74 -5.74 27.96
C VAL A 245 -3.77 -5.29 29.42
N ARG A 246 -3.15 -6.04 30.31
CA ARG A 246 -3.07 -5.70 31.73
C ARG A 246 -1.88 -4.78 31.97
N ASP A 247 -2.10 -3.67 32.67
CA ASP A 247 -1.06 -2.67 32.95
C ASP A 247 0.21 -3.27 33.59
N SER A 248 0.06 -4.27 34.46
CA SER A 248 1.20 -4.93 35.12
C SER A 248 1.88 -6.02 34.28
N PHE A 249 1.31 -6.40 33.13
CA PHE A 249 1.77 -7.51 32.28
C PHE A 249 1.76 -7.15 30.80
N VAL A 250 1.93 -5.86 30.47
CA VAL A 250 1.84 -5.35 29.09
C VAL A 250 2.75 -6.14 28.15
N VAL A 251 3.99 -6.39 28.56
CA VAL A 251 4.99 -7.09 27.73
C VAL A 251 4.59 -8.54 27.50
N GLU A 252 4.14 -9.25 28.54
CA GLU A 252 3.72 -10.65 28.47
C GLU A 252 2.46 -10.79 27.60
N ASP A 253 1.46 -9.94 27.83
CA ASP A 253 0.21 -9.93 27.09
C ASP A 253 0.46 -9.60 25.62
N MET A 254 1.32 -8.61 25.32
CA MET A 254 1.70 -8.28 23.94
C MET A 254 2.46 -9.42 23.27
N LYS A 255 3.39 -10.08 23.97
CA LYS A 255 4.07 -11.28 23.45
C LYS A 255 3.06 -12.39 23.13
N GLU A 256 2.10 -12.62 24.00
CA GLU A 256 1.06 -13.63 23.78
C GLU A 256 0.19 -13.28 22.57
N ILE A 257 -0.25 -12.02 22.47
CA ILE A 257 -1.06 -11.53 21.34
C ILE A 257 -0.29 -11.70 20.03
N LEU A 258 0.95 -11.19 19.94
CA LEU A 258 1.77 -11.29 18.73
C LEU A 258 2.10 -12.75 18.38
N LYS A 259 2.30 -13.61 19.39
CA LYS A 259 2.48 -15.06 19.16
C LYS A 259 1.27 -15.70 18.48
N ARG A 260 0.04 -15.27 18.79
CA ARG A 260 -1.17 -15.80 18.14
C ARG A 260 -1.20 -15.48 16.65
N PHE A 261 -0.58 -14.37 16.23
CA PHE A 261 -0.45 -13.97 14.83
C PHE A 261 0.81 -14.54 14.14
N SER A 262 1.77 -15.08 14.90
CA SER A 262 2.97 -15.72 14.34
C SER A 262 2.81 -17.22 14.11
N VAL A 263 1.68 -17.83 14.53
CA VAL A 263 1.39 -19.23 14.24
C VAL A 263 0.87 -19.29 12.79
N ASP A 264 1.60 -19.98 11.92
CA ASP A 264 1.33 -20.15 10.48
C ASP A 264 1.74 -18.97 9.57
N ASP A 265 2.95 -18.42 9.75
CA ASP A 265 3.53 -17.51 8.75
C ASP A 265 3.96 -18.29 7.48
N THR A 266 2.97 -18.79 6.73
CA THR A 266 3.12 -19.35 5.38
C THR A 266 3.84 -18.38 4.43
N THR A 267 3.94 -17.10 4.79
CA THR A 267 4.73 -16.07 4.11
C THR A 267 6.17 -16.49 3.90
N GLU A 268 6.85 -17.05 4.91
CA GLU A 268 8.25 -17.41 4.76
C GLU A 268 8.43 -18.64 3.86
N GLU A 269 7.49 -19.59 3.92
CA GLU A 269 7.43 -20.73 3.00
C GLU A 269 7.18 -20.27 1.56
N LEU A 270 6.24 -19.34 1.34
CA LEU A 270 5.92 -18.77 0.03
C LEU A 270 7.08 -17.95 -0.55
N ILE A 271 7.71 -17.07 0.24
CA ILE A 271 8.87 -16.27 -0.19
C ILE A 271 10.04 -17.20 -0.54
N SER A 272 10.24 -18.26 0.25
CA SER A 272 11.32 -19.22 0.06
C SER A 272 11.05 -20.25 -1.03
N ASN A 273 9.83 -20.32 -1.57
CA ASN A 273 9.45 -21.31 -2.57
C ASN A 273 10.19 -21.04 -3.91
N PRO A 274 11.03 -21.97 -4.41
CA PRO A 274 11.77 -21.78 -5.65
C PRO A 274 10.90 -21.91 -6.92
N ASP A 275 9.71 -22.50 -6.83
CA ASP A 275 8.82 -22.68 -7.98
C ASP A 275 8.05 -21.39 -8.34
N LEU A 276 7.98 -20.45 -7.39
CA LEU A 276 7.33 -19.16 -7.59
C LEU A 276 8.35 -18.09 -8.00
N SER A 277 7.99 -17.32 -9.01
CA SER A 277 8.81 -16.18 -9.45
C SER A 277 8.68 -15.00 -8.49
N MET A 278 9.62 -14.05 -8.57
CA MET A 278 9.70 -12.88 -7.68
C MET A 278 8.40 -12.06 -7.65
N TYR A 279 7.83 -11.73 -8.81
CA TYR A 279 6.64 -10.88 -8.87
C TYR A 279 5.37 -11.64 -8.48
N ILE A 280 5.31 -12.94 -8.77
CA ILE A 280 4.21 -13.80 -8.33
C ILE A 280 4.20 -13.86 -6.80
N LYS A 281 5.36 -14.06 -6.15
CA LYS A 281 5.48 -14.02 -4.68
C LYS A 281 4.89 -12.73 -4.13
N GLY A 282 5.31 -11.59 -4.68
CA GLY A 282 4.78 -10.28 -4.31
C GLY A 282 3.26 -10.17 -4.41
N SER A 283 2.70 -10.63 -5.54
CA SER A 283 1.25 -10.56 -5.80
C SER A 283 0.40 -11.40 -4.84
N LEU A 284 0.97 -12.44 -4.23
CA LEU A 284 0.27 -13.28 -3.26
C LEU A 284 0.12 -12.58 -1.90
N PHE A 285 0.90 -11.53 -1.63
CA PHE A 285 0.84 -10.74 -0.40
C PHE A 285 -0.13 -9.55 -0.50
N LYS A 286 -1.36 -9.79 -1.03
CA LYS A 286 -2.34 -8.73 -1.33
C LYS A 286 -2.74 -7.83 -0.15
N ASN A 287 -2.51 -8.28 1.09
CA ASN A 287 -2.89 -7.55 2.32
C ASN A 287 -1.73 -6.75 2.94
N ASN A 288 -0.51 -6.85 2.39
CA ASN A 288 0.67 -6.17 2.94
C ASN A 288 1.00 -4.94 2.12
N ASP A 289 1.69 -3.99 2.76
CA ASP A 289 2.34 -2.88 2.08
C ASP A 289 3.28 -3.44 0.98
N GLU A 290 3.08 -2.97 -0.27
CA GLU A 290 3.81 -3.50 -1.42
C GLU A 290 5.32 -3.28 -1.25
N PHE A 291 5.74 -2.13 -0.73
CA PHE A 291 7.16 -1.83 -0.52
C PHE A 291 7.77 -2.75 0.53
N GLU A 292 7.09 -2.95 1.66
CA GLU A 292 7.55 -3.88 2.70
C GLU A 292 7.68 -5.31 2.16
N THR A 293 6.76 -5.72 1.30
CA THR A 293 6.80 -7.03 0.62
C THR A 293 8.02 -7.13 -0.30
N VAL A 294 8.27 -6.11 -1.14
CA VAL A 294 9.47 -6.04 -1.98
C VAL A 294 10.73 -6.15 -1.13
N LEU A 295 10.81 -5.41 -0.03
CA LEU A 295 11.99 -5.41 0.84
C LEU A 295 12.21 -6.78 1.49
N LYS A 296 11.16 -7.44 1.99
CA LYS A 296 11.24 -8.81 2.53
C LYS A 296 11.73 -9.82 1.50
N ILE A 297 11.25 -9.73 0.26
CA ILE A 297 11.70 -10.60 -0.83
C ILE A 297 13.19 -10.34 -1.13
N LEU A 298 13.60 -9.08 -1.26
CA LEU A 298 14.99 -8.73 -1.52
C LEU A 298 15.92 -9.11 -0.36
N GLN A 299 15.45 -9.11 0.88
CA GLN A 299 16.22 -9.55 2.06
C GLN A 299 16.25 -11.07 2.23
N ASN A 300 15.56 -11.86 1.39
CA ASN A 300 15.53 -13.32 1.51
C ASN A 300 16.42 -14.00 0.45
N LYS A 301 17.53 -14.61 0.91
CA LYS A 301 18.48 -15.35 0.06
C LYS A 301 17.83 -16.45 -0.79
N LYS A 302 16.79 -17.11 -0.29
CA LYS A 302 16.07 -18.16 -1.03
C LYS A 302 15.13 -17.61 -2.09
N ALA A 303 14.73 -16.33 -2.00
CA ALA A 303 13.86 -15.71 -2.99
C ALA A 303 14.63 -15.18 -4.22
N ASN A 304 15.90 -14.82 -4.03
CA ASN A 304 16.71 -14.11 -5.03
C ASN A 304 17.51 -15.01 -5.99
N PHE A 305 17.35 -16.34 -5.92
CA PHE A 305 18.06 -17.29 -6.80
C PHE A 305 17.87 -16.99 -8.29
N CYS A 306 16.74 -16.37 -8.66
CA CYS A 306 16.34 -16.12 -10.04
C CYS A 306 17.01 -14.88 -10.68
N LEU A 307 17.68 -14.02 -9.89
CA LEU A 307 18.26 -12.76 -10.38
C LEU A 307 19.48 -12.96 -11.30
N SER A 308 20.23 -14.04 -11.11
CA SER A 308 21.49 -14.33 -11.83
C SER A 308 21.31 -14.72 -13.30
N ASN A 309 20.07 -14.86 -13.77
CA ASN A 309 19.79 -15.24 -15.14
C ASN A 309 20.14 -14.10 -16.13
N PRO A 310 21.01 -14.33 -17.12
CA PRO A 310 21.45 -13.30 -18.08
C PRO A 310 20.41 -12.99 -19.18
N ILE A 311 19.20 -13.54 -19.10
CA ILE A 311 18.14 -13.31 -20.09
C ILE A 311 17.75 -11.83 -20.16
N GLY A 312 17.63 -11.34 -21.39
CA GLY A 312 17.13 -10.03 -21.78
C GLY A 312 17.32 -9.83 -23.28
N ASN A 313 16.48 -9.00 -23.91
CA ASN A 313 16.57 -8.69 -25.35
C ASN A 313 17.20 -7.31 -25.62
N THR A 314 17.48 -6.52 -24.57
CA THR A 314 18.02 -5.16 -24.70
C THR A 314 19.27 -4.95 -23.84
N VAL A 315 20.21 -4.15 -24.36
CA VAL A 315 21.34 -3.55 -23.60
C VAL A 315 20.96 -2.08 -23.38
N VAL A 316 20.97 -1.60 -22.14
CA VAL A 316 20.50 -0.23 -21.81
C VAL A 316 21.46 0.79 -22.40
N CYS A 317 20.92 1.79 -23.11
CA CYS A 317 21.71 2.89 -23.65
C CYS A 317 21.32 4.25 -23.04
N ASP A 318 20.03 4.63 -23.01
CA ASP A 318 19.66 6.02 -22.63
C ASP A 318 18.47 6.17 -21.68
N ALA A 319 17.57 5.19 -21.64
CA ALA A 319 16.30 5.27 -20.93
C ALA A 319 15.88 3.93 -20.30
N LEU A 320 15.19 3.99 -19.17
CA LEU A 320 14.78 2.83 -18.39
C LEU A 320 13.44 3.07 -17.67
N VAL A 321 12.58 2.05 -17.59
CA VAL A 321 11.44 2.06 -16.65
C VAL A 321 11.79 1.22 -15.43
N LEU A 322 11.46 1.71 -14.25
CA LEU A 322 11.63 1.02 -12.98
C LEU A 322 10.26 0.74 -12.35
N ASP A 323 10.09 -0.47 -11.85
CA ASP A 323 9.04 -0.87 -10.92
C ASP A 323 9.54 -0.74 -9.46
N ALA A 324 8.67 -1.03 -8.48
CA ALA A 324 9.05 -0.98 -7.07
C ALA A 324 10.22 -1.92 -6.73
N TYR A 325 10.35 -3.07 -7.40
CA TYR A 325 11.40 -4.06 -7.16
C TYR A 325 12.78 -3.57 -7.60
N SER A 326 12.89 -3.16 -8.86
CA SER A 326 14.11 -2.65 -9.48
C SER A 326 14.54 -1.33 -8.87
N PHE A 327 13.61 -0.44 -8.53
CA PHE A 327 13.90 0.78 -7.78
C PHE A 327 14.51 0.46 -6.42
N THR A 328 13.83 -0.37 -5.63
CA THR A 328 14.28 -0.74 -4.28
C THR A 328 15.61 -1.47 -4.34
N TYR A 329 15.80 -2.39 -5.30
CA TYR A 329 17.05 -3.10 -5.54
C TYR A 329 18.23 -2.17 -5.82
N LEU A 330 18.03 -1.12 -6.64
CA LEU A 330 19.10 -0.17 -6.99
C LEU A 330 19.55 0.66 -5.79
N CYS A 331 18.61 1.09 -4.95
CA CYS A 331 18.95 1.78 -3.70
C CYS A 331 19.57 0.79 -2.71
N PHE A 332 18.93 -0.36 -2.48
CA PHE A 332 19.39 -1.34 -1.50
C PHE A 332 20.79 -1.87 -1.80
N ASN A 333 21.21 -1.98 -3.07
CA ASN A 333 22.59 -2.36 -3.44
C ASN A 333 23.56 -1.19 -3.61
N ASP A 334 23.18 0.03 -3.25
CA ASP A 334 23.97 1.26 -3.44
C ASP A 334 24.37 1.54 -4.91
N ASN A 335 23.56 1.07 -5.87
CA ASN A 335 23.77 1.27 -7.31
C ASN A 335 23.05 2.52 -7.87
N HIS A 336 22.16 3.13 -7.09
CA HIS A 336 21.38 4.31 -7.47
C HIS A 336 22.23 5.50 -7.98
N LYS A 337 23.37 5.81 -7.32
CA LYS A 337 24.29 6.87 -7.78
C LYS A 337 24.97 6.53 -9.09
N ALA A 338 25.32 5.26 -9.30
CA ALA A 338 25.98 4.81 -10.51
C ALA A 338 25.07 4.95 -11.72
N LEU A 339 23.78 4.62 -11.56
CA LEU A 339 22.76 4.85 -12.58
C LEU A 339 22.69 6.33 -13.01
N ILE A 340 22.65 7.25 -12.04
CA ILE A 340 22.59 8.70 -12.29
C ILE A 340 23.87 9.18 -12.98
N LYS A 341 25.05 8.77 -12.49
CA LYS A 341 26.35 9.14 -13.07
C LYS A 341 26.52 8.61 -14.51
N ALA A 342 25.92 7.46 -14.81
CA ALA A 342 25.93 6.89 -16.15
C ALA A 342 25.07 7.69 -17.15
N GLY A 343 24.27 8.66 -16.70
CA GLY A 343 23.46 9.51 -17.55
C GLY A 343 22.19 8.84 -18.09
N ILE A 344 21.81 7.67 -17.55
CA ILE A 344 20.60 6.95 -17.95
C ILE A 344 19.38 7.67 -17.38
N LYS A 345 18.43 8.03 -18.23
CA LYS A 345 17.13 8.55 -17.80
C LYS A 345 16.29 7.41 -17.27
N PHE A 346 15.59 7.60 -16.16
CA PHE A 346 14.69 6.58 -15.65
C PHE A 346 13.33 7.15 -15.29
N PHE A 347 12.33 6.32 -15.58
CA PHE A 347 10.92 6.67 -15.54
C PHE A 347 10.18 5.78 -14.56
N LEU A 348 9.22 6.37 -13.86
CA LEU A 348 8.32 5.69 -12.95
C LEU A 348 6.88 5.87 -13.42
N THR A 349 6.04 4.92 -13.07
CA THR A 349 4.60 5.12 -13.06
C THR A 349 4.18 5.87 -11.79
N LYS A 350 2.97 6.42 -11.79
CA LYS A 350 2.40 7.07 -10.61
C LYS A 350 2.26 6.06 -9.46
N GLU A 351 1.85 4.83 -9.79
CA GLU A 351 1.72 3.73 -8.85
C GLU A 351 3.05 3.37 -8.19
N THR A 352 4.14 3.23 -8.95
CA THR A 352 5.47 2.94 -8.40
C THR A 352 5.96 4.08 -7.50
N PHE A 353 5.79 5.33 -7.95
CA PHE A 353 6.14 6.50 -7.15
C PHE A 353 5.38 6.52 -5.82
N ASP A 354 4.06 6.31 -5.87
CA ASP A 354 3.19 6.35 -4.69
C ASP A 354 3.51 5.22 -3.71
N VAL A 355 3.82 4.00 -4.20
CA VAL A 355 4.27 2.88 -3.34
C VAL A 355 5.51 3.26 -2.53
N ILE A 356 6.53 3.82 -3.19
CA ILE A 356 7.81 4.17 -2.54
C ILE A 356 7.62 5.37 -1.60
N SER A 357 6.99 6.44 -2.09
CA SER A 357 6.79 7.67 -1.31
C SER A 357 5.88 7.45 -0.10
N SER A 358 4.84 6.62 -0.21
CA SER A 358 3.96 6.31 0.92
C SER A 358 4.70 5.57 2.02
N TRP A 359 5.56 4.60 1.65
CA TRP A 359 6.39 3.90 2.64
C TRP A 359 7.37 4.84 3.33
N ILE A 360 8.07 5.70 2.58
CA ILE A 360 8.99 6.70 3.16
C ILE A 360 8.24 7.57 4.16
N ASN A 361 7.13 8.19 3.73
CA ASN A 361 6.33 9.06 4.59
C ASN A 361 5.84 8.35 5.85
N LYS A 362 5.44 7.07 5.74
CA LYS A 362 5.01 6.24 6.87
C LYS A 362 6.13 6.03 7.89
N VAL A 363 7.34 5.65 7.45
CA VAL A 363 8.44 5.29 8.37
C VAL A 363 9.20 6.50 8.91
N THR A 364 9.18 7.63 8.20
CA THR A 364 9.79 8.88 8.66
C THR A 364 8.88 9.71 9.56
N ASP A 365 7.63 9.27 9.76
CA ASP A 365 6.69 9.94 10.62
C ASP A 365 7.17 9.93 12.08
N GLU A 366 7.13 11.07 12.76
CA GLU A 366 7.59 11.20 14.16
C GLU A 366 6.81 10.29 15.13
N GLN A 367 5.57 9.95 14.79
CA GLN A 367 4.69 9.07 15.56
C GLN A 367 4.79 7.60 15.11
N PHE A 368 5.69 7.28 14.18
CA PHE A 368 5.87 5.90 13.71
C PHE A 368 6.26 4.98 14.86
N LEU A 369 5.51 3.89 14.99
CA LEU A 369 5.75 2.83 15.94
C LEU A 369 5.37 1.48 15.32
N SER A 370 6.33 0.57 15.27
CA SER A 370 6.11 -0.83 14.94
C SER A 370 6.66 -1.71 16.07
N ILE A 371 5.94 -2.79 16.38
CA ILE A 371 6.36 -3.76 17.39
C ILE A 371 6.24 -5.14 16.77
N ALA A 372 7.38 -5.83 16.67
CA ALA A 372 7.47 -7.18 16.14
C ALA A 372 7.91 -8.15 17.24
N PHE A 373 7.48 -9.41 17.15
CA PHE A 373 8.02 -10.48 17.97
C PHE A 373 9.05 -11.26 17.15
N SER A 374 10.32 -11.24 17.55
CA SER A 374 11.40 -11.97 16.89
C SER A 374 12.38 -12.52 17.91
N GLU A 375 12.87 -13.74 17.66
CA GLU A 375 13.86 -14.43 18.50
C GLU A 375 13.49 -14.47 20.00
N GLY A 376 12.20 -14.59 20.33
CA GLY A 376 11.73 -14.64 21.72
C GLY A 376 11.58 -13.27 22.42
N SER A 377 11.85 -12.19 21.72
CA SER A 377 11.83 -10.82 22.23
C SER A 377 10.88 -9.91 21.45
N LEU A 378 10.40 -8.84 22.09
CA LEU A 378 9.70 -7.77 21.40
C LEU A 378 10.72 -6.77 20.87
N ILE A 379 10.70 -6.55 19.57
CA ILE A 379 11.50 -5.54 18.90
C ILE A 379 10.58 -4.35 18.65
N LYS A 380 10.91 -3.21 19.28
CA LYS A 380 10.28 -1.92 19.02
C LYS A 380 11.09 -1.19 17.95
N THR A 381 10.42 -0.73 16.91
CA THR A 381 10.98 0.18 15.90
C THR A 381 10.17 1.46 15.90
N ASP A 382 10.79 2.56 16.28
CA ASP A 382 10.20 3.89 16.28
C ASP A 382 10.93 4.85 15.34
N ALA A 383 10.42 6.08 15.21
CA ALA A 383 11.02 7.13 14.38
C ALA A 383 12.52 7.35 14.69
N ASN A 384 12.93 7.29 15.97
CA ASN A 384 14.34 7.41 16.35
C ASN A 384 15.17 6.23 15.83
N THR A 385 14.67 5.01 15.94
CA THR A 385 15.29 3.80 15.37
C THR A 385 15.45 3.92 13.86
N ILE A 386 14.42 4.40 13.15
CA ILE A 386 14.46 4.64 11.71
C ILE A 386 15.52 5.69 11.36
N SER A 387 15.52 6.84 12.04
CA SER A 387 16.45 7.94 11.79
C SER A 387 17.93 7.57 12.05
N THR A 388 18.20 6.62 12.94
CA THR A 388 19.57 6.21 13.26
C THR A 388 20.06 5.05 12.41
N SER A 389 19.19 4.08 12.12
CA SER A 389 19.57 2.80 11.51
C SER A 389 19.23 2.70 10.02
N TYR A 390 18.25 3.47 9.54
CA TYR A 390 17.74 3.40 8.16
C TYR A 390 17.85 4.71 7.38
N ALA A 391 18.37 5.79 7.99
CA ALA A 391 18.51 7.10 7.34
C ALA A 391 19.23 7.03 5.99
N SER A 392 20.36 6.32 5.92
CA SER A 392 21.10 6.16 4.66
C SER A 392 20.23 5.53 3.56
N PHE A 393 19.46 4.49 3.86
CA PHE A 393 18.59 3.84 2.87
C PHE A 393 17.44 4.76 2.44
N ILE A 394 16.83 5.49 3.37
CA ILE A 394 15.79 6.48 3.08
C ILE A 394 16.33 7.61 2.19
N ASP A 395 17.52 8.11 2.50
CA ASP A 395 18.21 9.14 1.70
C ASP A 395 18.47 8.65 0.27
N GLN A 396 18.85 7.38 0.10
CA GLN A 396 19.08 6.79 -1.22
C GLN A 396 17.78 6.69 -2.04
N LEU A 397 16.67 6.29 -1.41
CA LEU A 397 15.35 6.26 -2.06
C LEU A 397 14.91 7.66 -2.48
N ASN A 398 15.00 8.65 -1.57
CA ASN A 398 14.68 10.05 -1.87
C ASN A 398 15.57 10.63 -2.98
N TYR A 399 16.87 10.31 -2.95
CA TYR A 399 17.81 10.75 -3.98
C TYR A 399 17.42 10.19 -5.35
N LEU A 400 17.12 8.90 -5.44
CA LEU A 400 16.69 8.30 -6.71
C LEU A 400 15.32 8.83 -7.16
N LEU A 401 14.36 9.04 -6.25
CA LEU A 401 13.05 9.64 -6.56
C LEU A 401 13.21 11.03 -7.17
N SER A 402 14.07 11.89 -6.60
CA SER A 402 14.31 13.26 -7.08
C SER A 402 14.90 13.35 -8.48
N HIS A 403 15.52 12.28 -8.97
CA HIS A 403 16.10 12.19 -10.32
C HIS A 403 15.21 11.39 -11.30
N SER A 404 14.11 10.83 -10.80
CA SER A 404 13.13 10.10 -11.62
C SER A 404 12.14 11.06 -12.30
N ARG A 405 11.54 10.61 -13.41
CA ARG A 405 10.37 11.29 -13.99
C ARG A 405 9.16 10.37 -14.00
N VAL A 406 8.07 10.82 -13.40
CA VAL A 406 6.78 10.12 -13.48
C VAL A 406 6.16 10.40 -14.85
N ILE A 407 5.82 9.33 -15.57
CA ILE A 407 5.15 9.40 -16.88
C ILE A 407 3.99 8.40 -16.94
N SER A 408 3.05 8.66 -17.84
CA SER A 408 1.91 7.79 -18.09
C SER A 408 2.12 6.96 -19.36
N PRO A 409 1.56 5.74 -19.43
CA PRO A 409 1.58 4.95 -20.65
C PRO A 409 0.85 5.68 -21.78
N ASN A 410 1.39 5.60 -23.00
CA ASN A 410 0.62 5.95 -24.19
C ASN A 410 -0.59 5.03 -24.30
N ILE A 411 -1.60 5.49 -25.04
CA ILE A 411 -2.85 4.75 -25.20
C ILE A 411 -2.68 3.89 -26.44
N ILE A 412 -2.54 2.59 -26.20
CA ILE A 412 -2.41 1.56 -27.23
C ILE A 412 -3.26 0.35 -26.83
N ASP A 413 -3.52 -0.52 -27.80
CA ASP A 413 -3.99 -1.87 -27.50
C ASP A 413 -2.85 -2.69 -26.90
N LEU A 414 -3.03 -3.18 -25.67
CA LEU A 414 -2.05 -4.03 -25.04
C LEU A 414 -2.15 -5.47 -25.59
N PRO A 415 -1.02 -6.18 -25.74
CA PRO A 415 -1.02 -7.58 -26.14
C PRO A 415 -1.88 -8.46 -25.23
N ASP A 416 -2.48 -9.52 -25.79
CA ASP A 416 -3.40 -10.38 -25.03
C ASP A 416 -2.71 -11.02 -23.79
N TYR A 417 -1.42 -11.38 -23.88
CA TYR A 417 -0.68 -11.95 -22.73
C TYR A 417 -0.57 -10.98 -21.55
N ALA A 418 -0.56 -9.67 -21.78
CA ALA A 418 -0.48 -8.68 -20.71
C ALA A 418 -1.75 -8.71 -19.84
N ASN A 419 -2.90 -8.99 -20.47
CA ASN A 419 -4.16 -9.20 -19.78
C ASN A 419 -4.20 -10.55 -19.05
N GLU A 420 -3.60 -11.60 -19.63
CA GLU A 420 -3.53 -12.95 -19.02
C GLU A 420 -2.72 -12.96 -17.72
N ILE A 421 -1.63 -12.20 -17.66
CA ILE A 421 -0.77 -12.14 -16.47
C ILE A 421 -1.18 -11.03 -15.48
N ARG A 422 -2.22 -10.25 -15.77
CA ARG A 422 -2.61 -9.10 -14.96
C ARG A 422 -2.87 -9.46 -13.49
N ASP A 423 -3.57 -10.58 -13.27
CA ASP A 423 -4.07 -10.93 -11.94
C ASP A 423 -2.97 -11.54 -11.02
N ILE A 424 -1.78 -11.80 -11.58
CA ILE A 424 -0.59 -12.32 -10.87
C ILE A 424 0.50 -11.26 -10.68
N LEU A 425 0.23 -9.99 -11.02
CA LEU A 425 1.18 -8.88 -10.84
C LEU A 425 0.64 -7.88 -9.83
N SER A 426 1.55 -7.24 -9.09
CA SER A 426 1.20 -6.12 -8.22
C SER A 426 0.91 -4.85 -9.03
N PRO A 427 0.20 -3.86 -8.48
CA PRO A 427 -0.13 -2.62 -9.19
C PRO A 427 1.10 -1.87 -9.74
N SER A 428 2.20 -1.78 -9.00
CA SER A 428 3.42 -1.11 -9.48
C SER A 428 4.07 -1.84 -10.66
N VAL A 429 4.05 -3.17 -10.65
CA VAL A 429 4.62 -4.02 -11.70
C VAL A 429 3.75 -4.00 -12.95
N LEU A 430 2.42 -4.13 -12.79
CA LEU A 430 1.48 -4.08 -13.90
C LEU A 430 1.52 -2.72 -14.60
N SER A 431 1.50 -1.61 -13.85
CA SER A 431 1.60 -0.27 -14.44
C SER A 431 2.93 -0.09 -15.19
N THR A 432 4.04 -0.63 -14.66
CA THR A 432 5.36 -0.60 -15.30
C THR A 432 5.38 -1.41 -16.61
N LEU A 433 4.78 -2.59 -16.63
CA LEU A 433 4.60 -3.38 -17.85
C LEU A 433 3.85 -2.58 -18.92
N ARG A 434 2.72 -1.96 -18.55
CA ARG A 434 1.92 -1.12 -19.47
C ARG A 434 2.76 0.03 -20.03
N LEU A 435 3.50 0.73 -19.16
CA LEU A 435 4.35 1.84 -19.56
C LEU A 435 5.48 1.42 -20.50
N SER A 436 6.13 0.30 -20.22
CA SER A 436 7.22 -0.22 -21.04
C SER A 436 6.75 -0.56 -22.46
N ILE A 437 5.61 -1.26 -22.59
CA ILE A 437 5.02 -1.61 -23.89
C ILE A 437 4.55 -0.35 -24.63
N ALA A 438 3.75 0.50 -23.97
CA ALA A 438 3.11 1.64 -24.60
C ALA A 438 4.07 2.73 -25.08
N ASN A 439 5.19 2.89 -24.38
CA ASN A 439 6.17 3.93 -24.69
C ASN A 439 7.44 3.38 -25.34
N ASP A 440 7.52 2.06 -25.56
CA ASP A 440 8.68 1.36 -26.11
C ASP A 440 9.99 1.64 -25.34
N ILE A 441 9.89 1.70 -24.00
CA ILE A 441 11.02 1.99 -23.11
C ILE A 441 11.47 0.69 -22.43
N PRO A 442 12.78 0.35 -22.42
CA PRO A 442 13.29 -0.85 -21.76
C PRO A 442 12.96 -0.87 -20.27
N TRP A 443 12.55 -2.03 -19.77
CA TRP A 443 12.25 -2.27 -18.36
C TRP A 443 13.39 -3.03 -17.68
N LEU A 444 13.85 -2.54 -16.52
CA LEU A 444 14.70 -3.29 -15.61
C LEU A 444 13.88 -4.33 -14.82
N CYS A 445 13.40 -5.36 -15.51
CA CYS A 445 12.67 -6.45 -14.87
C CYS A 445 13.64 -7.35 -14.09
N LEU A 446 13.43 -7.50 -12.77
CA LEU A 446 14.27 -8.37 -11.94
C LEU A 446 13.85 -9.84 -12.05
N ASP A 447 12.58 -10.10 -12.31
CA ASP A 447 12.02 -11.44 -12.41
C ASP A 447 12.47 -12.14 -13.69
N SER A 448 13.27 -13.21 -13.56
CA SER A 448 13.80 -13.91 -14.74
C SER A 448 12.79 -14.77 -15.47
N ALA A 449 11.74 -15.27 -14.80
CA ALA A 449 10.69 -16.03 -15.47
C ALA A 449 9.90 -15.11 -16.40
N LEU A 450 9.52 -13.93 -15.91
CA LEU A 450 8.83 -12.92 -16.71
C LEU A 450 9.73 -12.36 -17.81
N ARG A 451 11.01 -12.05 -17.53
CA ARG A 451 11.96 -11.69 -18.60
C ARG A 451 12.02 -12.74 -19.71
N THR A 452 12.01 -14.03 -19.36
CA THR A 452 12.01 -15.12 -20.34
C THR A 452 10.76 -15.11 -21.22
N ILE A 453 9.59 -14.88 -20.62
CA ILE A 453 8.32 -14.76 -21.35
C ILE A 453 8.40 -13.56 -22.29
N PHE A 454 8.81 -12.40 -21.78
CA PHE A 454 8.91 -11.16 -22.55
C PHE A 454 9.89 -11.23 -23.73
N VAL A 455 11.05 -11.86 -23.54
CA VAL A 455 12.00 -12.11 -24.63
C VAL A 455 11.42 -13.05 -25.69
N LYS A 456 10.57 -14.00 -25.32
CA LYS A 456 9.91 -14.92 -26.27
C LYS A 456 8.77 -14.28 -27.05
N GLN A 457 8.00 -13.39 -26.40
CA GLN A 457 6.91 -12.66 -27.05
C GLN A 457 7.45 -11.52 -27.94
N ASP A 458 8.64 -10.99 -27.62
CA ASP A 458 9.32 -9.88 -28.32
C ASP A 458 8.58 -8.52 -28.29
N ASP A 459 7.46 -8.44 -27.56
CA ASP A 459 6.66 -7.22 -27.38
C ASP A 459 7.15 -6.32 -26.22
N VAL A 460 8.03 -6.82 -25.33
CA VAL A 460 8.58 -6.04 -24.21
C VAL A 460 10.10 -6.01 -24.27
N LYS A 461 10.65 -4.80 -24.25
CA LYS A 461 12.10 -4.60 -24.10
C LYS A 461 12.49 -4.79 -22.65
N VAL A 462 13.20 -5.87 -22.36
CA VAL A 462 13.75 -6.16 -21.03
C VAL A 462 15.26 -6.17 -21.03
N VAL A 463 15.81 -5.54 -20.00
CA VAL A 463 17.23 -5.33 -19.84
C VAL A 463 17.94 -6.62 -19.40
N LYS A 464 19.08 -6.90 -20.04
CA LYS A 464 20.03 -7.89 -19.55
C LYS A 464 20.68 -7.38 -18.27
N LEU A 465 20.25 -7.91 -17.12
CA LEU A 465 20.68 -7.43 -15.80
C LEU A 465 22.21 -7.47 -15.63
N HIS A 466 22.87 -8.56 -16.04
CA HIS A 466 24.33 -8.66 -15.98
C HIS A 466 25.04 -7.55 -16.77
N ASP A 467 24.61 -7.29 -18.00
CA ASP A 467 25.24 -6.30 -18.88
C ASP A 467 25.00 -4.88 -18.35
N PHE A 468 23.79 -4.62 -17.84
CA PHE A 468 23.45 -3.36 -17.20
C PHE A 468 24.28 -3.11 -15.93
N LEU A 469 24.39 -4.09 -15.04
CA LEU A 469 25.20 -3.97 -13.82
C LEU A 469 26.68 -3.81 -14.14
N SER A 470 27.19 -4.53 -15.15
CA SER A 470 28.56 -4.37 -15.63
C SER A 470 28.80 -2.96 -16.18
N PHE A 471 27.82 -2.40 -16.90
CA PHE A 471 27.90 -1.05 -17.45
C PHE A 471 27.92 0.01 -16.35
N ILE A 472 26.94 0.01 -15.44
CA ILE A 472 26.88 1.00 -14.35
C ILE A 472 28.01 0.81 -13.35
N GLY A 473 28.55 -0.41 -13.21
CA GLY A 473 29.69 -0.72 -12.34
C GLY A 473 30.95 0.08 -12.66
N ASN A 474 31.08 0.60 -13.89
CA ASN A 474 32.15 1.53 -14.28
C ASN A 474 32.05 2.90 -13.60
N TYR A 475 30.88 3.26 -13.06
CA TYR A 475 30.59 4.52 -12.39
C TYR A 475 30.47 4.39 -10.87
N THR A 476 30.62 3.16 -10.35
CA THR A 476 30.56 2.84 -8.93
C THR A 476 31.97 2.87 -8.34
N ASP A 477 32.15 3.38 -7.12
CA ASP A 477 33.40 3.24 -6.38
C ASP A 477 33.47 1.89 -5.64
N PHE A 478 34.63 1.55 -5.09
CA PHE A 478 34.81 0.26 -4.42
C PHE A 478 33.95 0.11 -3.17
N GLU A 479 33.73 1.19 -2.39
CA GLU A 479 32.95 1.10 -1.16
C GLU A 479 31.48 0.81 -1.45
N SER A 480 30.91 1.45 -2.48
CA SER A 480 29.57 1.13 -2.96
C SER A 480 29.49 -0.30 -3.53
N ARG A 481 30.47 -0.75 -4.33
CA ARG A 481 30.50 -2.15 -4.80
C ARG A 481 30.62 -3.15 -3.66
N LYS A 482 31.37 -2.81 -2.61
CA LYS A 482 31.52 -3.64 -1.40
C LYS A 482 30.17 -3.83 -0.70
N ILE A 483 29.33 -2.79 -0.63
CA ILE A 483 27.96 -2.92 -0.10
C ILE A 483 27.15 -3.92 -0.93
N SER A 484 27.17 -3.82 -2.26
CA SER A 484 26.46 -4.78 -3.12
C SER A 484 26.99 -6.22 -2.92
N MET A 485 28.30 -6.39 -2.73
CA MET A 485 28.92 -7.70 -2.45
C MET A 485 28.49 -8.28 -1.10
N ILE A 486 28.36 -7.44 -0.07
CA ILE A 486 27.81 -7.84 1.24
C ILE A 486 26.36 -8.32 1.08
N HIS A 487 25.55 -7.58 0.33
CA HIS A 487 24.15 -7.94 0.08
C HIS A 487 23.99 -9.18 -0.78
N TRP A 488 24.87 -9.41 -1.76
CA TRP A 488 24.95 -10.69 -2.47
C TRP A 488 25.21 -11.85 -1.51
N SER A 489 26.22 -11.72 -0.63
CA SER A 489 26.57 -12.79 0.30
C SER A 489 25.47 -13.09 1.32
N ASN A 490 24.84 -12.05 1.88
CA ASN A 490 23.83 -12.20 2.92
C ASN A 490 22.45 -12.56 2.36
N PHE A 491 22.06 -11.95 1.25
CA PHE A 491 20.69 -11.95 0.74
C PHE A 491 20.56 -12.52 -0.68
N GLY A 492 21.65 -12.98 -1.33
CA GLY A 492 21.59 -13.54 -2.68
C GLY A 492 21.24 -12.52 -3.78
N ILE A 493 21.37 -11.23 -3.50
CA ILE A 493 20.97 -10.17 -4.43
C ILE A 493 22.04 -9.97 -5.51
N PHE A 494 21.71 -10.37 -6.74
CA PHE A 494 22.69 -10.43 -7.83
C PHE A 494 23.46 -9.13 -8.02
N THR A 495 24.78 -9.23 -8.11
CA THR A 495 25.67 -8.10 -8.41
C THR A 495 26.85 -8.58 -9.25
N VAL A 496 27.50 -7.66 -9.95
CA VAL A 496 28.71 -7.94 -10.74
C VAL A 496 29.91 -7.34 -10.00
N TYR A 497 30.88 -8.20 -9.65
CA TYR A 497 32.17 -7.79 -9.10
C TYR A 497 33.30 -8.52 -9.82
N GLY A 498 34.45 -7.85 -9.91
CA GLY A 498 35.62 -8.36 -10.63
C GLY A 498 36.73 -8.87 -9.72
N TYR A 499 37.79 -9.41 -10.32
CA TYR A 499 38.97 -9.87 -9.58
C TYR A 499 39.68 -8.74 -8.83
N GLN A 500 39.63 -7.51 -9.34
CA GLN A 500 40.19 -6.35 -8.65
C GLN A 500 39.49 -6.09 -7.31
N ASP A 501 38.17 -6.30 -7.23
CA ASP A 501 37.43 -6.12 -5.98
C ASP A 501 37.85 -7.16 -4.93
N LEU A 502 38.08 -8.42 -5.35
CA LEU A 502 38.62 -9.46 -4.47
C LEU A 502 40.03 -9.12 -3.97
N ILE A 503 40.88 -8.56 -4.84
CA ILE A 503 42.22 -8.10 -4.45
C ILE A 503 42.13 -6.91 -3.49
N GLN A 504 41.17 -5.99 -3.66
CA GLN A 504 40.97 -4.87 -2.74
C GLN A 504 40.50 -5.35 -1.36
N LEU A 505 39.57 -6.30 -1.29
CA LEU A 505 39.20 -6.95 -0.02
C LEU A 505 40.42 -7.59 0.67
N ALA A 506 41.27 -8.29 -0.09
CA ALA A 506 42.49 -8.90 0.43
C ALA A 506 43.55 -7.87 0.88
N LYS A 507 43.49 -6.62 0.38
CA LYS A 507 44.35 -5.53 0.86
C LYS A 507 43.82 -4.90 2.14
N SER A 508 42.53 -5.05 2.44
CA SER A 508 41.89 -4.36 3.56
C SER A 508 42.45 -4.78 4.92
N THR A 509 42.54 -3.80 5.81
CA THR A 509 42.90 -4.01 7.21
C THR A 509 41.74 -4.52 8.05
N ASP A 510 40.49 -4.24 7.65
CA ASP A 510 39.26 -4.64 8.36
C ASP A 510 39.03 -6.15 8.28
N SER A 511 38.77 -6.80 9.43
CA SER A 511 38.44 -8.22 9.51
C SER A 511 37.15 -8.60 8.78
N ASN A 512 36.16 -7.71 8.70
CA ASN A 512 34.89 -7.99 8.03
C ASN A 512 35.07 -8.20 6.53
N ASP A 513 35.97 -7.45 5.91
CA ASP A 513 36.32 -7.59 4.48
C ASP A 513 36.93 -8.97 4.18
N TRP A 514 37.65 -9.55 5.14
CA TRP A 514 38.20 -10.91 5.02
C TRP A 514 37.13 -11.99 5.16
N ILE A 515 36.17 -11.80 6.07
CA ILE A 515 35.01 -12.69 6.21
C ILE A 515 34.22 -12.69 4.91
N LEU A 516 33.98 -11.50 4.35
CA LEU A 516 33.31 -11.35 3.06
C LEU A 516 34.09 -12.03 1.94
N LEU A 517 35.40 -11.76 1.81
CA LEU A 517 36.25 -12.40 0.81
C LEU A 517 36.17 -13.92 0.88
N THR A 518 36.26 -14.49 2.08
CA THR A 518 36.19 -15.94 2.29
C THR A 518 34.84 -16.50 1.86
N LYS A 519 33.73 -15.83 2.23
CA LYS A 519 32.39 -16.23 1.78
C LYS A 519 32.27 -16.18 0.27
N LEU A 520 32.72 -15.10 -0.39
CA LEU A 520 32.62 -14.95 -1.84
C LEU A 520 33.42 -16.01 -2.59
N LEU A 521 34.63 -16.35 -2.13
CA LEU A 521 35.47 -17.41 -2.70
C LEU A 521 34.85 -18.81 -2.54
N ASN A 522 34.10 -19.04 -1.45
CA ASN A 522 33.46 -20.33 -1.15
C ASN A 522 32.09 -20.50 -1.85
N GLU A 523 31.29 -19.43 -1.92
CA GLU A 523 29.91 -19.47 -2.38
C GLU A 523 29.77 -19.26 -3.90
N THR A 524 30.75 -18.60 -4.53
CA THR A 524 30.67 -18.25 -5.95
C THR A 524 31.66 -19.11 -6.73
N PRO A 525 31.24 -19.95 -7.68
CA PRO A 525 32.16 -20.53 -8.64
C PRO A 525 32.78 -19.36 -9.41
N LEU A 526 34.02 -19.01 -9.06
CA LEU A 526 34.77 -17.99 -9.77
C LEU A 526 34.92 -18.49 -11.20
N GLY A 527 34.15 -17.90 -12.11
CA GLY A 527 34.22 -18.17 -13.54
C GLY A 527 35.53 -17.64 -14.10
N PHE A 528 36.66 -18.24 -13.71
CA PHE A 528 37.95 -17.94 -14.27
C PHE A 528 37.95 -18.40 -15.72
N ASN A 529 38.34 -17.50 -16.64
CA ASN A 529 38.37 -17.84 -18.06
C ASN A 529 39.37 -18.96 -18.36
N ASN A 530 40.41 -19.11 -17.52
CA ASN A 530 41.38 -20.21 -17.56
C ASN A 530 42.12 -20.39 -16.22
N TYR A 531 42.86 -21.50 -16.09
CA TYR A 531 43.65 -21.82 -14.91
C TYR A 531 44.78 -20.80 -14.60
N GLU A 532 45.36 -20.17 -15.62
CA GLU A 532 46.42 -19.16 -15.41
C GLU A 532 45.87 -17.91 -14.72
N GLN A 533 44.70 -17.43 -15.15
CA GLN A 533 44.02 -16.30 -14.53
C GLN A 533 43.63 -16.60 -13.09
N ALA A 534 43.12 -17.82 -12.84
CA ALA A 534 42.84 -18.30 -11.48
C ALA A 534 44.10 -18.26 -10.61
N LEU A 535 45.22 -18.77 -11.12
CA LEU A 535 46.49 -18.80 -10.41
C LEU A 535 47.00 -17.38 -10.10
N VAL A 536 46.91 -16.45 -11.03
CA VAL A 536 47.34 -15.05 -10.85
C VAL A 536 46.53 -14.38 -9.73
N VAL A 537 45.21 -14.48 -9.79
CA VAL A 537 44.31 -13.83 -8.82
C VAL A 537 44.48 -14.45 -7.44
N LEU A 538 44.47 -15.78 -7.34
CA LEU A 538 44.63 -16.48 -6.06
C LEU A 538 46.02 -16.27 -5.46
N SER A 539 47.07 -16.22 -6.29
CA SER A 539 48.44 -15.92 -5.82
C SER A 539 48.54 -14.50 -5.28
N ALA A 540 47.89 -13.53 -5.92
CA ALA A 540 47.86 -12.15 -5.45
C ALA A 540 47.16 -12.04 -4.09
N ILE A 541 45.99 -12.69 -3.95
CA ILE A 541 45.26 -12.75 -2.68
C ILE A 541 46.12 -13.44 -1.61
N LEU A 542 46.63 -14.64 -1.87
CA LEU A 542 47.44 -15.41 -0.92
C LEU A 542 48.68 -14.64 -0.44
N LYS A 543 49.39 -13.97 -1.36
CA LYS A 543 50.54 -13.13 -1.02
C LYS A 543 50.16 -12.03 -0.04
N LEU A 544 49.05 -11.33 -0.29
CA LEU A 544 48.56 -10.27 0.60
C LEU A 544 48.18 -10.82 1.98
N THR A 545 47.49 -11.97 2.02
CA THR A 545 47.13 -12.65 3.26
C THR A 545 48.36 -13.05 4.08
N LEU A 546 49.35 -13.66 3.42
CA LEU A 546 50.60 -14.09 4.06
C LEU A 546 51.43 -12.92 4.56
N CYS A 547 51.58 -11.85 3.76
CA CYS A 547 52.30 -10.65 4.18
C CYS A 547 51.67 -10.01 5.42
N LYS A 548 50.33 -10.03 5.56
CA LYS A 548 49.62 -9.53 6.74
C LYS A 548 49.84 -10.43 7.95
N TYR A 549 49.76 -11.75 7.79
CA TYR A 549 50.02 -12.71 8.86
C TYR A 549 51.45 -12.60 9.40
N LEU A 550 52.42 -12.40 8.51
CA LEU A 550 53.83 -12.24 8.87
C LEU A 550 54.14 -10.89 9.55
N LYS A 551 53.37 -9.83 9.27
CA LYS A 551 53.50 -8.51 9.94
C LYS A 551 52.81 -8.41 11.31
N LYS A 552 52.03 -9.43 11.71
CA LYS A 552 51.36 -9.51 13.02
C LYS A 552 52.20 -10.19 14.11
N LYS A 553 53.42 -10.64 13.79
CA LYS A 553 54.48 -10.98 14.75
C LYS A 553 55.43 -9.80 14.86
#